data_AF-A0A7S3QER7-F1
#
_entry.id   AF-A0A7S3QER7-F1
#
_cell.length_a   1.000
_cell.length_b   1.000
_cell.length_c   1.000
_cell.angle_alpha   90.00
_cell.angle_beta   90.00
_cell.angle_gamma   90.00
#
_symmetry.space_group_name_H-M   'P 1'
#
loop_
_entity.id
_entity.type
_entity.pdbx_description
1 polymer ?
#
loop_
_entity_poly.entity_id
_entity_poly.type
_entity_poly.pdbx_seq_one_letter_code
_entity_poly.pdbx_strand_id
1 'polypeptide(L)'
;MSNGRATWCVEDSPISQSNYDWEKRLSEFDTVVFAAGSGLFQDSILKKDATDFPAEIVRGQSIEFSYPSSSDYTNEALLCGKYFAPLPGSGRVLLGADSRYFEAKSSHG
;
A
#
# COMPACT_ATOMS: atom_id res chain seq x y z
N MET A 1 13.74 5.10 -30.77
CA MET A 1 12.79 5.10 -29.65
C MET A 1 12.72 3.67 -29.13
N SER A 2 13.29 3.40 -27.97
CA SER A 2 13.31 2.05 -27.38
C SER A 2 11.95 1.76 -26.74
N ASN A 3 11.27 0.70 -27.20
CA ASN A 3 10.02 0.25 -26.62
C ASN A 3 10.28 -0.33 -25.22
N GLY A 4 9.89 0.39 -24.18
CA GLY A 4 9.92 -0.13 -22.81
C GLY A 4 8.96 -1.31 -22.68
N ARG A 5 9.46 -2.47 -22.25
CA ARG A 5 8.67 -3.67 -21.99
C ARG A 5 8.44 -3.79 -20.49
N ALA A 6 7.18 -3.76 -20.08
CA ALA A 6 6.78 -4.10 -18.72
C ALA A 6 6.39 -5.58 -18.66
N THR A 7 6.91 -6.30 -17.67
CA THR A 7 6.57 -7.71 -17.40
C THR A 7 6.01 -7.80 -15.99
N TRP A 8 4.82 -8.40 -15.84
CA TRP A 8 4.17 -8.64 -14.55
C TRP A 8 4.26 -10.13 -14.22
N CYS A 9 4.78 -10.48 -13.05
CA CYS A 9 4.85 -11.86 -12.56
C CYS A 9 4.14 -11.93 -11.20
N VAL A 10 3.17 -12.83 -11.06
CA VAL A 10 2.51 -13.15 -9.79
C VAL A 10 2.88 -14.59 -9.45
N GLU A 11 3.46 -14.82 -8.28
CA GLU A 11 3.94 -16.15 -7.85
C GLU A 11 3.03 -16.72 -6.76
N ASP A 12 2.45 -17.90 -7.00
CA ASP A 12 1.60 -18.64 -6.05
C ASP A 12 2.41 -19.65 -5.19
N SER A 13 3.66 -19.34 -4.86
CA SER A 13 4.56 -20.33 -4.22
C SER A 13 4.59 -20.20 -2.69
N PRO A 14 4.54 -21.31 -1.94
CA PRO A 14 4.64 -21.28 -0.48
C PRO A 14 6.01 -20.75 -0.09
N ILE A 15 6.02 -19.81 0.86
CA ILE A 15 7.18 -19.09 1.37
C ILE A 15 8.19 -20.10 1.96
N SER A 16 9.05 -20.68 1.12
CA SER A 16 10.23 -21.40 1.55
C SER A 16 11.37 -20.39 1.68
N GLN A 17 11.87 -20.32 2.90
CA GLN A 17 12.94 -19.46 3.37
C GLN A 17 14.19 -19.53 2.50
N SER A 18 14.42 -18.53 1.66
CA SER A 18 15.77 -18.02 1.41
C SER A 18 15.71 -16.51 1.25
N ASN A 19 16.08 -15.81 2.32
CA ASN A 19 16.47 -14.41 2.21
C ASN A 19 17.56 -14.31 1.12
N TYR A 20 17.51 -13.25 0.30
CA TYR A 20 18.53 -12.83 -0.70
C TYR A 20 18.38 -13.29 -2.17
N ASP A 21 17.33 -14.00 -2.60
CA ASP A 21 17.25 -14.39 -4.03
C ASP A 21 16.75 -13.26 -4.97
N TRP A 22 16.24 -12.14 -4.44
CA TRP A 22 15.73 -11.07 -5.29
C TRP A 22 16.83 -10.34 -6.08
N GLU A 23 18.01 -10.11 -5.48
CA GLU A 23 19.13 -9.42 -6.15
C GLU A 23 19.60 -10.22 -7.36
N LYS A 24 19.69 -11.55 -7.22
CA LYS A 24 20.05 -12.45 -8.30
C LYS A 24 18.96 -12.49 -9.37
N ARG A 25 17.69 -12.61 -8.97
CA ARG A 25 16.54 -12.63 -9.90
C ARG A 25 16.43 -11.36 -10.73
N LEU A 26 16.77 -10.22 -10.14
CA LEU A 26 16.65 -8.92 -10.80
C LEU A 26 17.97 -8.44 -11.44
N SER A 27 19.01 -9.27 -11.44
CA SER A 27 20.35 -8.91 -11.93
C SER A 27 20.43 -8.60 -13.43
N GLU A 28 19.44 -9.02 -14.22
CA GLU A 28 19.39 -8.74 -15.66
C GLU A 28 18.83 -7.34 -16.00
N PHE A 29 18.25 -6.64 -15.04
CA PHE A 29 17.65 -5.33 -15.26
C PHE A 29 18.62 -4.20 -14.92
N ASP A 30 18.76 -3.23 -15.82
CA ASP A 30 19.59 -2.04 -15.60
C ASP A 30 19.08 -1.16 -14.45
N THR A 31 17.79 -1.25 -14.12
CA THR A 31 17.15 -0.46 -13.06
C THR A 31 15.97 -1.22 -12.48
N VAL A 32 15.87 -1.22 -11.16
CA VAL A 32 14.77 -1.85 -10.40
C VAL A 32 14.03 -0.78 -9.62
N VAL A 33 12.70 -0.75 -9.73
CA VAL A 33 11.83 0.15 -8.98
C VAL A 33 10.91 -0.68 -8.08
N PHE A 34 11.06 -0.52 -6.78
CA PHE A 34 10.17 -1.14 -5.80
C PHE A 34 8.94 -0.26 -5.54
N ALA A 35 7.75 -0.77 -5.86
CA ALA A 35 6.49 -0.04 -5.76
C ALA A 35 5.39 -0.83 -5.01
N ALA A 36 5.76 -1.66 -4.03
CA ALA A 36 4.82 -2.53 -3.30
C ALA A 36 4.18 -1.87 -2.06
N GLY A 37 4.38 -0.56 -1.85
CA GLY A 37 3.81 0.17 -0.70
C GLY A 37 4.19 -0.47 0.64
N SER A 38 3.20 -0.72 1.51
CA SER A 38 3.43 -1.39 2.80
C SER A 38 3.93 -2.84 2.69
N GLY A 39 3.79 -3.47 1.51
CA GLY A 39 4.32 -4.81 1.27
C GLY A 39 5.84 -4.89 1.39
N LEU A 40 6.54 -3.77 1.15
CA LEU A 40 8.00 -3.71 1.27
C LEU A 40 8.52 -3.93 2.70
N PHE A 41 7.65 -3.76 3.71
CA PHE A 41 7.98 -4.06 5.10
C PHE A 41 7.76 -5.53 5.47
N GLN A 42 7.08 -6.30 4.64
CA GLN A 42 6.91 -7.74 4.87
C GLN A 42 8.13 -8.49 4.36
N ASP A 43 8.65 -8.08 3.21
CA ASP A 43 9.81 -8.68 2.56
C ASP A 43 11.14 -8.22 3.18
N SER A 44 12.14 -9.10 3.15
CA SER A 44 13.50 -8.82 3.60
C SER A 44 14.27 -7.85 2.70
N ILE A 45 13.65 -7.37 1.62
CA ILE A 45 14.21 -6.41 0.66
C ILE A 45 14.65 -5.12 1.36
N LEU A 46 13.84 -4.62 2.31
CA LEU A 46 14.14 -3.41 3.08
C LEU A 46 14.57 -3.68 4.53
N LYS A 47 14.56 -4.94 4.99
CA LYS A 47 14.87 -5.32 6.39
C LYS A 47 16.35 -5.66 6.61
N LYS A 48 17.27 -4.76 6.29
CA LYS A 48 18.62 -4.85 6.88
C LYS A 48 18.67 -4.11 8.22
N ASP A 49 18.20 -2.87 8.29
CA ASP A 49 17.99 -2.14 9.54
C ASP A 49 16.85 -1.12 9.40
N ALA A 50 16.02 -0.97 10.44
CA ALA A 50 14.90 -0.01 10.45
C ALA A 50 15.34 1.46 10.35
N THR A 51 16.63 1.73 10.56
CA THR A 51 17.25 3.05 10.35
C THR A 51 17.41 3.41 8.87
N ASP A 52 17.44 2.43 7.97
CA ASP A 52 17.73 2.64 6.55
C ASP A 52 16.48 3.04 5.76
N PHE A 53 15.30 2.80 6.32
CA PHE A 53 14.03 3.12 5.69
C PHE A 53 13.12 3.88 6.67
N PRO A 54 13.16 5.23 6.69
CA PRO A 54 12.45 6.07 7.65
C PRO A 54 10.96 6.19 7.29
N ALA A 55 10.27 5.05 7.24
CA ALA A 55 8.85 4.97 6.99
C ALA A 55 8.21 3.99 7.98
N GLU A 56 6.95 4.23 8.30
CA GLU A 56 6.19 3.43 9.27
C GLU A 56 4.93 2.88 8.63
N ILE A 57 4.52 1.67 9.04
CA ILE A 57 3.25 1.11 8.61
C ILE A 57 2.13 1.73 9.45
N VAL A 58 1.29 2.54 8.79
CA VAL A 58 0.05 3.05 9.38
C VAL A 58 -1.13 2.27 8.82
N ARG A 59 -1.90 1.63 9.70
CA ARG A 59 -3.12 0.93 9.30
C ARG A 59 -4.29 1.90 9.27
N GLY A 60 -5.03 1.87 8.17
CA GLY A 60 -6.24 2.65 7.95
C GLY A 60 -7.46 1.77 7.76
N GLN A 61 -8.62 2.22 8.24
CA GLN A 61 -9.91 1.63 7.88
C GLN A 61 -10.87 2.71 7.39
N SER A 62 -11.59 2.39 6.32
CA SER A 62 -12.65 3.23 5.74
C SER A 62 -13.92 2.43 5.56
N ILE A 63 -15.05 3.11 5.55
CA ILE A 63 -16.39 2.53 5.38
C ILE A 63 -16.94 3.00 4.05
N GLU A 64 -17.39 2.05 3.23
CA GLU A 64 -18.16 2.32 2.02
C GLU A 64 -19.64 2.36 2.37
N PHE A 65 -20.32 3.44 1.99
CA PHE A 65 -21.76 3.60 2.14
C PHE A 65 -22.42 3.79 0.78
N SER A 66 -23.55 3.10 0.59
CA SER A 66 -24.43 3.33 -0.55
C SER A 66 -25.59 4.23 -0.15
N TYR A 67 -25.97 5.15 -1.03
CA TYR A 67 -27.11 6.04 -0.84
C TYR A 67 -28.04 6.05 -2.07
N PRO A 68 -29.33 6.39 -1.90
CA PRO A 68 -30.27 6.42 -3.01
C PRO A 68 -29.84 7.43 -4.06
N SER A 69 -29.83 7.02 -5.33
CA SER A 69 -29.42 7.83 -6.49
C SER A 69 -30.24 9.11 -6.71
N SER A 70 -31.31 9.33 -5.94
CA SER A 70 -32.14 10.53 -5.97
C SER A 70 -31.63 11.68 -5.10
N SER A 71 -30.45 11.54 -4.49
CA SER A 71 -29.86 12.59 -3.66
C SER A 71 -28.72 13.28 -4.41
N ASP A 72 -28.83 14.60 -4.55
CA ASP A 72 -27.84 15.49 -5.16
C ASP A 72 -26.61 15.63 -4.25
N TYR A 73 -25.83 14.56 -4.10
CA TYR A 73 -24.55 14.64 -3.42
C TYR A 73 -23.53 15.33 -4.32
N THR A 74 -22.78 16.27 -3.74
CA THR A 74 -21.69 16.95 -4.42
C THR A 74 -20.60 15.95 -4.77
N ASN A 75 -19.98 16.08 -5.95
CA ASN A 75 -18.80 15.31 -6.36
C ASN A 75 -17.52 15.77 -5.64
N GLU A 76 -17.67 16.38 -4.46
CA GLU A 76 -16.59 17.01 -3.72
C GLU A 76 -16.22 16.15 -2.52
N ALA A 77 -14.91 16.03 -2.27
CA ALA A 77 -14.42 15.43 -1.05
C ALA A 77 -14.44 16.47 0.08
N LEU A 78 -14.94 16.07 1.25
CA LEU A 78 -14.90 16.88 2.46
C LEU A 78 -13.79 16.37 3.39
N LEU A 79 -13.02 17.27 3.98
CA LEU A 79 -11.93 16.97 4.91
C LEU A 79 -12.11 17.73 6.22
N CYS A 80 -12.52 17.03 7.28
CA CYS A 80 -12.79 17.59 8.61
C CYS A 80 -12.20 16.69 9.72
N GLY A 81 -10.89 16.46 9.69
CA GLY A 81 -10.20 15.49 10.58
C GLY A 81 -10.43 14.02 10.20
N LYS A 82 -11.48 13.75 9.43
CA LYS A 82 -11.76 12.57 8.62
C LYS A 82 -12.14 13.04 7.22
N TYR A 83 -12.07 12.15 6.25
CA TYR A 83 -12.50 12.39 4.89
C TYR A 83 -13.86 11.75 4.62
N PHE A 84 -14.63 12.44 3.78
CA PHE A 84 -15.79 11.92 3.06
C PHE A 84 -15.51 12.12 1.58
N ALA A 85 -15.52 11.06 0.79
CA ALA A 85 -15.16 11.10 -0.62
C ALA A 85 -16.18 10.33 -1.47
N PRO A 86 -16.83 10.97 -2.45
CA PRO A 86 -17.69 10.27 -3.39
C PRO A 86 -16.87 9.30 -4.25
N LEU A 87 -17.41 8.10 -4.49
CA LEU A 87 -16.80 7.09 -5.36
C LEU A 87 -17.30 7.23 -6.81
N PRO A 88 -16.49 6.82 -7.81
CA PRO A 88 -16.96 6.70 -9.18
C PRO A 88 -18.15 5.73 -9.29
N GLY A 89 -19.18 6.15 -10.01
CA GLY A 89 -20.47 5.45 -10.09
C GLY A 89 -21.45 5.96 -9.04
N SER A 90 -22.61 6.40 -9.50
CA SER A 90 -23.63 7.06 -8.68
C SER A 90 -24.00 6.26 -7.43
N GLY A 91 -24.12 6.95 -6.29
CA GLY A 91 -24.74 6.37 -5.10
C GLY A 91 -23.78 5.71 -4.11
N ARG A 92 -22.46 5.97 -4.18
CA ARG A 92 -21.48 5.42 -3.22
C ARG A 92 -20.50 6.47 -2.73
N VAL A 93 -20.15 6.38 -1.45
CA VAL A 93 -19.18 7.25 -0.79
C VAL A 93 -18.26 6.45 0.12
N LEU A 94 -17.03 6.93 0.30
CA LEU A 94 -16.10 6.46 1.31
C LEU A 94 -16.04 7.46 2.46
N LEU A 95 -16.24 6.96 3.68
CA LEU A 95 -15.95 7.67 4.91
C LEU A 95 -14.70 7.08 5.52
N GLY A 96 -13.69 7.89 5.80
CA GLY A 96 -12.45 7.38 6.38
C GLY A 96 -11.52 8.45 6.89
N ALA A 97 -10.28 8.14 7.24
CA ALA A 97 -9.91 6.83 7.75
C ALA A 97 -9.85 6.89 9.28
N ASP A 98 -10.21 5.80 9.95
CA ASP A 98 -9.62 5.53 11.26
C ASP A 98 -8.12 5.28 11.05
N SER A 99 -7.26 5.91 11.85
CA SER A 99 -5.82 5.78 11.77
C SER A 99 -5.32 5.21 13.09
N ARG A 100 -4.86 3.95 13.07
CA ARG A 100 -4.31 3.31 14.26
C ARG A 100 -2.79 3.26 14.17
N TYR A 101 -2.14 4.02 15.05
CA TYR A 101 -0.71 3.87 15.31
C TYR A 101 -0.50 2.59 16.12
N PHE A 102 0.34 1.70 15.61
CA PHE A 102 0.89 0.62 16.42
C PHE A 102 2.27 1.08 16.87
N GLU A 103 2.39 1.53 18.13
CA GLU A 103 3.70 1.59 18.76
C GLU A 103 4.24 0.17 18.85
N ALA A 104 5.25 -0.15 18.03
CA ALA A 104 6.02 -1.36 18.23
C ALA A 104 6.72 -1.22 19.58
N LYS A 105 6.31 -2.01 20.59
CA LYS A 105 7.04 -2.10 21.85
C LYS A 105 8.48 -2.52 21.54
N SER A 106 9.42 -1.60 21.73
CA SER A 106 10.84 -1.90 21.73
C SER A 106 11.11 -2.83 22.92
N SER A 107 11.22 -4.13 22.66
CA SER A 107 11.74 -5.08 23.62
C SER A 107 13.26 -4.89 23.69
N HIS A 108 13.70 -3.95 24.52
CA HIS A 108 15.04 -3.96 25.08
C HIS A 108 14.96 -4.63 26.45
N GLY A 109 15.41 -5.88 26.49
CA GLY A 109 15.64 -6.68 27.70
C GLY A 109 16.81 -7.60 27.43
#